data_AF-A0A2D5QNV0-F1
#
_entry.id   AF-A0A2D5QNV0-F1
#
_cell.length_a   1.000
_cell.length_b   1.000
_cell.length_c   1.000
_cell.angle_alpha   90.00
_cell.angle_beta   90.00
_cell.angle_gamma   90.00
#
_symmetry.space_group_name_H-M   'P 1'
#
loop_
_entity.id
_entity.type
_entity.pdbx_description
1 polymer ?
#
loop_
_entity_poly.entity_id
_entity_poly.type
_entity_poly.pdbx_seq_one_letter_code
_entity_poly.pdbx_strand_id
1 'polypeptide(L)' 'EQGLEQGLEQGLEQGLEQGLEQGLEQGRVLQLQSTIKHMTESGLSDEQITLFLKLPMDKLQELKQ' A
#
# COMPACT_ATOMS: atom_id res chain seq x y z
N GLU A 1 3.27 17.51 35.96
CA GLU A 1 4.25 17.11 34.92
C GLU A 1 3.91 15.75 34.33
N GLN A 2 3.68 14.71 35.14
CA GLN A 2 3.38 13.34 34.66
C GLN A 2 2.24 13.21 33.64
N GLY A 3 1.14 13.96 33.79
CA GLY A 3 0.02 13.88 32.84
C GLY A 3 0.35 14.44 31.44
N LEU A 4 1.28 15.39 31.36
CA LEU A 4 1.74 15.92 30.07
C LEU A 4 2.69 14.94 29.38
N GLU A 5 3.61 14.34 30.14
CA GLU A 5 4.52 13.30 29.62
C GLU A 5 3.76 12.08 29.12
N GLN A 6 2.77 11.59 29.89
CA GLN A 6 1.93 10.47 29.47
C GLN A 6 1.09 10.79 28.22
N GLY A 7 0.52 12.00 28.16
CA GLY A 7 -0.23 12.43 26.98
C GLY A 7 0.63 12.56 25.72
N LEU A 8 1.87 13.04 25.85
CA LEU A 8 2.83 13.14 24.75
C LEU A 8 3.31 11.76 24.28
N GLU A 9 3.63 10.86 25.21
CA GLU A 9 4.05 9.50 24.89
C GLU A 9 2.96 8.74 24.15
N GLN A 10 1.72 8.79 24.64
CA GLN A 10 0.57 8.15 23.99
C GLN A 10 0.27 8.76 22.61
N GLY A 11 0.30 10.09 22.50
CA GLY A 11 0.05 10.78 21.23
C GLY A 11 1.12 10.47 20.19
N LEU A 12 2.39 10.37 20.60
CA LEU A 12 3.50 10.03 19.70
C LEU A 12 3.46 8.57 19.26
N GLU A 13 3.17 7.65 20.17
CA GLU A 13 3.02 6.22 19.85
C GLU A 13 1.88 6.01 18.84
N GLN A 14 0.70 6.59 19.08
CA GLN A 14 -0.44 6.50 18.17
C GLN A 14 -0.15 7.15 16.82
N GLY A 15 0.45 8.34 16.80
CA GLY A 15 0.79 9.04 15.57
C GLY A 15 1.82 8.29 14.73
N LEU A 16 2.82 7.68 15.39
CA LEU A 16 3.85 6.89 14.72
C LEU A 16 3.28 5.59 14.15
N GLU A 17 2.46 4.87 14.92
CA GLU A 17 1.82 3.64 14.47
C GLU A 17 0.93 3.89 13.24
N GLN A 18 0.07 4.90 13.31
CA GLN A 18 -0.81 5.27 12.18
C GLN A 18 -0.02 5.72 10.96
N GLY A 19 1.00 6.56 11.16
CA GLY A 19 1.85 7.04 10.06
C GLY A 19 2.63 5.92 9.39
N LEU A 20 3.15 4.97 10.18
CA LEU A 20 3.90 3.83 9.67
C LEU A 20 2.99 2.87 8.89
N GLU A 21 1.81 2.54 9.43
CA GLU A 21 0.84 1.67 8.77
C GLU A 21 0.41 2.27 7.42
N GLN A 22 0.03 3.55 7.40
CA GLN A 22 -0.34 4.26 6.17
C GLN A 22 0.82 4.31 5.17
N GLY A 23 2.03 4.60 5.63
CA GLY A 23 3.22 4.65 4.77
C GLY A 23 3.55 3.30 4.14
N LEU A 24 3.48 2.22 4.92
CA LEU A 24 3.71 0.86 4.43
C LEU A 24 2.64 0.42 3.43
N GLU A 25 1.37 0.72 3.70
CA GLU A 25 0.27 0.39 2.79
C GLU A 25 0.39 1.17 1.47
N GLN A 26 0.63 2.48 1.53
CA GLN A 26 0.87 3.31 0.34
C GLN A 26 2.07 2.82 -0.46
N GLY A 27 3.18 2.51 0.21
CA GLY A 27 4.37 1.97 -0.43
C GLY A 27 4.10 0.65 -1.16
N ARG A 28 3.34 -0.26 -0.55
CA ARG A 28 2.94 -1.53 -1.16
C ARG A 28 2.05 -1.32 -2.39
N VAL A 29 1.08 -0.40 -2.32
CA VAL A 29 0.19 -0.07 -3.44
C VAL A 29 0.98 0.51 -4.60
N LEU A 30 1.85 1.51 -4.36
CA LEU A 30 2.68 2.12 -5.39
C LEU A 30 3.61 1.11 -6.07
N GLN A 31 4.21 0.22 -5.29
CA GLN A 31 5.05 -0.86 -5.83
C GLN A 31 4.24 -1.80 -6.73
N LEU A 32 3.03 -2.17 -6.31
CA LEU A 32 2.16 -3.04 -7.09
C LEU A 32 1.70 -2.38 -8.40
N GLN A 33 1.34 -1.09 -8.36
CA GLN A 33 0.98 -0.32 -9.56
C GLN A 33 2.15 -0.25 -10.55
N SER A 34 3.36 0.03 -10.05
CA SER A 34 4.57 0.04 -10.88
C SER A 34 4.83 -1.34 -11.53
N THR A 35 4.68 -2.42 -10.77
CA THR A 35 4.79 -3.79 -11.30
C THR A 35 3.75 -4.07 -12.38
N ILE A 36 2.47 -3.73 -12.16
CA ILE A 36 1.39 -3.88 -13.13
C ILE A 36 1.69 -3.10 -14.41
N LYS A 37 2.15 -1.84 -14.29
CA LYS A 37 2.53 -0.99 -15.41
C LYS A 37 3.63 -1.65 -16.24
N HIS A 38 4.72 -2.09 -15.61
CA HIS A 38 5.83 -2.75 -16.31
C HIS A 38 5.43 -4.07 -16.98
N MET A 39 4.57 -4.87 -16.34
CA MET A 39 4.01 -6.09 -16.96
C MET A 39 3.15 -5.77 -18.18
N THR A 40 2.33 -4.73 -18.10
CA THR A 40 1.49 -4.26 -19.21
C THR A 40 2.36 -3.75 -20.37
N GLU A 41 3.39 -2.94 -20.07
CA GLU A 41 4.38 -2.46 -21.05
C GLU A 41 5.17 -3.60 -21.71
N SER A 42 5.37 -4.69 -20.97
CA SER A 42 6.00 -5.92 -21.48
C SER A 42 5.06 -6.80 -22.31
N GLY A 43 3.80 -6.38 -22.49
CA GLY A 43 2.81 -7.06 -23.34
C GLY A 43 2.04 -8.20 -22.66
N LEU A 44 2.08 -8.30 -21.32
CA LEU A 44 1.25 -9.28 -20.60
C LEU A 44 -0.22 -8.85 -20.62
N SER A 45 -1.12 -9.82 -20.78
CA SER A 45 -2.56 -9.58 -20.66
C SER A 45 -3.00 -9.46 -19.20
N ASP A 46 -4.17 -8.86 -18.98
CA ASP A 46 -4.73 -8.67 -17.64
C ASP A 46 -4.99 -10.01 -16.92
N GLU A 47 -5.36 -11.06 -17.66
CA GLU A 47 -5.50 -12.42 -17.14
C GLU A 47 -4.17 -13.00 -16.68
N GLN A 48 -3.08 -12.70 -17.39
CA GLN A 48 -1.74 -13.13 -16.99
C GLN A 48 -1.27 -12.35 -15.76
N ILE A 49 -1.50 -11.04 -15.72
CA ILE A 49 -1.13 -10.17 -14.60
C ILE A 49 -1.87 -10.61 -13.32
N THR A 50 -3.19 -10.84 -13.41
CA THR A 50 -3.98 -11.36 -12.27
C THR A 50 -3.47 -12.70 -11.77
N LEU A 51 -3.10 -13.62 -12.68
CA LEU A 51 -2.52 -14.91 -12.33
C LEU A 51 -1.17 -14.78 -11.62
N PHE A 52 -0.25 -13.96 -12.14
CA PHE A 52 1.09 -13.78 -11.56
C PHE A 52 1.05 -13.12 -10.19
N LEU A 53 0.25 -12.05 -10.07
CA LEU A 53 0.14 -11.28 -8.83
C LEU A 53 -0.84 -11.91 -7.84
N LYS A 54 -1.52 -13.01 -8.24
CA LYS A 54 -2.58 -13.68 -7.48
C LYS A 54 -3.62 -12.68 -6.97
N LEU A 55 -4.01 -11.76 -7.83
CA LEU A 55 -4.95 -10.69 -7.50
C LEU A 55 -6.25 -10.84 -8.29
N PRO A 56 -7.41 -10.49 -7.69
CA PRO A 56 -8.68 -10.52 -8.39
C PRO A 56 -8.74 -9.41 -9.45
N MET A 57 -9.51 -9.65 -10.52
CA MET A 57 -9.62 -8.72 -11.65
C MET A 57 -10.10 -7.33 -11.20
N ASP A 58 -11.03 -7.25 -10.25
CA ASP A 58 -11.54 -5.99 -9.72
C ASP A 58 -10.43 -5.13 -9.11
N LYS A 59 -9.49 -5.76 -8.37
CA LYS A 59 -8.35 -5.04 -7.81
C LYS A 59 -7.32 -4.66 -8.87
N LEU A 60 -7.16 -5.45 -9.93
CA LEU A 60 -6.30 -5.05 -11.05
C LEU A 60 -6.83 -3.77 -11.70
N GLN A 61 -8.15 -3.67 -11.90
CA GLN A 61 -8.78 -2.50 -12.49
C GLN A 61 -8.66 -1.26 -11.59
N GLU A 62 -8.83 -1.41 -10.28
CA GLU A 62 -8.64 -0.32 -9.31
C GLU A 62 -7.21 0.22 -9.33
N LEU A 63 -6.21 -0.66 -9.42
CA LEU A 63 -4.79 -0.29 -9.41
C LEU A 63 -4.31 0.31 -10.74
N LYS A 64 -5.06 0.10 -11.83
CA LYS A 64 -4.76 0.66 -13.15
C LYS A 64 -5.28 2.09 -13.36
N GLN A 65 -6.17 2.60 -12.51
CA GLN A 65 -6.65 3.98 -12.56
C GLN A 65 -5.51 4.98 -12.33
#